data_AF-A0A380CLB4-F1
#
_entry.id   AF-A0A380CLB4-F1
#
_cell.length_a   1.000
_cell.length_b   1.000
_cell.length_c   1.000
_cell.angle_alpha   90.00
_cell.angle_beta   90.00
_cell.angle_gamma   90.00
#
_symmetry.space_group_name_H-M   'P 1'
#
loop_
_entity.id
_entity.type
_entity.pdbx_description
1 polymer ?
#
loop_
_entity_poly.entity_id
_entity_poly.type
_entity_poly.pdbx_seq_one_letter_code
_entity_poly.pdbx_strand_id
1 'polypeptide(L)' 'MNIVNDITENFGTLYHPKSALVFYETIGTNTDVYVEYF' A
#
# COMPACT_ATOMS: atom_id res chain seq x y z
N MET A 1 -11.27 14.62 -28.24
CA MET A 1 -11.04 14.80 -26.79
C MET A 1 -11.00 13.41 -26.19
N ASN A 2 -9.81 12.89 -25.87
CA ASN A 2 -9.68 11.56 -25.27
C ASN A 2 -10.08 11.67 -23.80
N ILE A 3 -11.28 11.22 -23.47
CA ILE A 3 -11.72 11.06 -22.08
C ILE A 3 -10.98 9.82 -21.57
N VAL A 4 -9.82 10.04 -20.95
CA VAL A 4 -9.20 8.99 -20.14
C VAL A 4 -10.12 8.81 -18.94
N ASN A 5 -10.85 7.70 -18.89
CA ASN A 5 -11.58 7.31 -17.69
C ASN A 5 -10.56 7.08 -16.59
N ASP A 6 -10.41 8.07 -15.71
CA ASP A 6 -9.59 7.93 -14.52
C ASP A 6 -10.33 7.01 -13.54
N ILE A 7 -10.04 5.71 -13.64
CA ILE A 7 -10.60 4.69 -12.77
C ILE A 7 -10.01 4.73 -11.35
N THR A 8 -9.01 5.58 -11.09
CA THR A 8 -8.29 5.65 -9.81
C THR A 8 -8.97 6.58 -8.80
N GLU A 9 -9.85 7.47 -9.27
CA GLU A 9 -10.56 8.47 -8.46
C GLU A 9 -11.32 7.86 -7.26
N ASN A 10 -11.86 6.66 -7.42
CA ASN A 10 -12.68 5.99 -6.40
C ASN A 10 -11.94 4.88 -5.63
N PHE A 11 -10.65 4.66 -5.86
CA PHE A 11 -9.92 3.62 -5.15
C PHE A 11 -9.86 3.89 -3.64
N GLY A 12 -9.68 5.13 -3.21
CA GLY A 12 -9.63 5.47 -1.78
C GLY A 12 -10.96 5.27 -1.03
N THR A 13 -12.10 5.36 -1.74
CA THR A 13 -13.44 5.20 -1.14
C THR A 13 -13.97 3.78 -1.23
N LEU A 14 -13.57 3.01 -2.25
CA LEU A 14 -13.97 1.61 -2.44
C LEU A 14 -13.00 0.61 -1.78
N TYR A 15 -11.77 1.01 -1.50
CA TYR A 15 -10.78 0.17 -0.85
C TYR A 15 -10.92 0.26 0.67
N HIS A 16 -11.75 -0.62 1.23
CA HIS A 16 -11.70 -0.95 2.65
C HIS A 16 -10.70 -2.10 2.84
N PRO A 17 -9.46 -1.85 3.28
CA PRO A 17 -8.49 -2.92 3.50
C PRO A 17 -9.06 -3.90 4.53
N LYS A 18 -9.24 -5.15 4.12
CA LYS A 18 -9.63 -6.23 5.04
C LYS A 18 -8.49 -6.63 5.96
N SER A 19 -7.27 -6.43 5.47
CA SER A 19 -6.04 -6.51 6.24
C SER A 19 -4.95 -5.75 5.51
N ALA A 20 -3.86 -5.43 6.20
CA ALA A 20 -2.63 -5.07 5.53
C ALA A 20 -1.39 -5.64 6.24
N LEU A 21 -0.32 -5.69 5.44
CA LEU A 21 0.96 -6.26 5.82
C LEU A 21 2.01 -5.17 5.66
N VAL A 22 2.60 -4.74 6.76
CA VAL A 22 3.59 -3.65 6.77
C VAL A 22 4.95 -4.20 7.14
N PHE A 23 5.94 -3.77 6.37
CA PHE A 23 7.34 -4.15 6.55
C PHE A 23 8.11 -2.91 6.98
N TYR A 24 8.81 -3.02 8.11
CA TYR A 24 9.76 -2.02 8.56
C TYR A 24 11.16 -2.61 8.43
N GLU A 25 11.98 -1.99 7.58
CA GLU A 25 13.35 -2.42 7.33
C GLU A 25 14.32 -1.31 7.72
N THR A 26 15.39 -1.68 8.43
CA THR A 26 16.48 -0.77 8.75
C THR A 26 17.39 -0.57 7.54
N ILE A 27 17.63 0.68 7.17
CA ILE A 27 18.56 1.01 6.08
C ILE A 27 19.99 0.73 6.55
N GLY A 28 20.67 -0.25 5.96
CA GLY A 28 22.07 -0.58 6.28
C GLY A 28 22.41 -2.05 6.07
N THR A 29 23.56 -2.48 6.60
CA THR A 29 24.11 -3.84 6.39
C THR A 29 23.48 -4.91 7.28
N ASN A 30 22.79 -4.52 8.35
CA ASN A 30 21.93 -5.41 9.15
C ASN A 30 20.48 -5.02 8.85
N THR A 31 19.88 -5.76 7.93
CA THR A 31 18.48 -5.58 7.48
C THR A 31 17.57 -6.42 8.37
N ASP A 32 17.45 -6.02 9.63
CA ASP A 32 16.40 -6.59 10.47
C ASP A 32 15.05 -6.10 9.90
N VAL A 33 14.16 -7.05 9.62
CA VAL A 33 12.83 -6.77 9.06
C VAL A 33 11.79 -7.14 10.10
N TYR A 34 10.99 -6.15 10.49
CA TYR A 34 9.81 -6.36 11.32
C TYR A 34 8.56 -6.35 10.44
N VAL A 35 7.66 -7.31 10.68
CA VAL A 35 6.42 -7.49 9.92
C VAL A 35 5.23 -7.36 10.85
N GLU A 36 4.30 -6.47 10.51
CA GLU A 36 3.04 -6.28 11.23
C GLU A 36 1.86 -6.66 10.33
N TYR A 37 0.91 -7.40 10.90
CA TYR A 37 -0.34 -7.79 10.25
C TYR A 37 -1.52 -7.24 11.04
N PHE A 38 -2.40 -6.50 10.37
CA PHE A 38 -3.60 -5.88 10.92
C PHE A 38 -4.81 -6.16 10.04
#